data_AF-A0A5J4SZU1-F1
#
_entry.id   AF-A0A5J4SZU1-F1
#
_cell.length_a   1.000
_cell.length_b   1.000
_cell.length_c   1.000
_cell.angle_alpha   90.00
_cell.angle_beta   90.00
_cell.angle_gamma   90.00
#
_symmetry.space_group_name_H-M   'P 1'
#
loop_
_entity.id
_entity.type
_entity.pdbx_description
1 polymer ?
#
loop_
_entity_poly.entity_id
_entity_poly.type
_entity_poly.pdbx_seq_one_letter_code
_entity_poly.pdbx_strand_id
1 'polypeptide(L)'
;MLTMEQAARLVNTPKKIEVKGEILDNIQLTQRVPLQLHYRLLSNEYEDYVFLYDVKQSGKNYFKFSLYLMENDAKIGLIRIDYNGQHQNPEAKTESLPEEFYPYIGKSYSYNEPHVHYYVEEGKSMAWAIPLKDIGFDIQKITSHADINSAFIAFNKLISLETRFNIEPILI
;
A
#
# COMPACT_ATOMS: atom_id res chain seq x y z
N MET A 1 2.06 15.05 15.44
CA MET A 1 3.01 14.29 14.61
C MET A 1 2.64 12.82 14.75
N LEU A 2 2.52 12.10 13.63
CA LEU A 2 2.15 10.69 13.63
C LEU A 2 3.37 9.83 13.98
N THR A 3 3.26 8.94 14.97
CA THR A 3 4.33 7.97 15.29
C THR A 3 4.20 6.71 14.43
N MET A 4 5.25 5.90 14.36
CA MET A 4 5.19 4.62 13.64
C MET A 4 4.17 3.65 14.22
N GLU A 5 4.04 3.60 15.55
CA GLU A 5 3.01 2.77 16.20
C GLU A 5 1.61 3.22 15.81
N GLN A 6 1.36 4.53 15.79
CA GLN A 6 0.08 5.08 15.32
C GLN A 6 -0.16 4.76 13.85
N ALA A 7 0.84 4.91 12.98
CA ALA A 7 0.74 4.55 11.57
C ALA A 7 0.41 3.06 11.38
N ALA A 8 1.06 2.17 12.13
CA ALA A 8 0.78 0.74 12.10
C ALA A 8 -0.65 0.42 12.58
N ARG A 9 -1.14 1.09 13.63
CA ARG A 9 -2.54 0.97 14.08
C ARG A 9 -3.51 1.40 12.98
N LEU A 10 -3.27 2.55 12.34
CA LEU A 10 -4.09 3.09 11.25
C LEU A 10 -4.13 2.18 10.01
N VAL A 11 -3.02 1.52 9.67
CA VAL A 11 -2.99 0.50 8.61
C VAL A 11 -3.94 -0.66 8.95
N ASN A 12 -3.95 -1.10 10.21
CA ASN A 12 -4.75 -2.23 10.67
C ASN A 12 -6.21 -1.89 11.03
N THR A 13 -6.56 -0.61 11.11
CA THR A 13 -7.93 -0.15 11.37
C THR A 13 -8.91 -0.64 10.29
N PRO A 14 -10.01 -1.32 10.64
CA PRO A 14 -11.05 -1.69 9.69
C PRO A 14 -11.60 -0.48 8.94
N LYS A 15 -11.68 -0.60 7.61
CA LYS A 15 -12.13 0.49 6.74
C LYS A 15 -12.90 -0.02 5.54
N LYS A 16 -13.76 0.85 5.00
CA LYS A 16 -14.60 0.58 3.83
C LYS A 16 -14.47 1.70 2.81
N ILE A 17 -14.70 1.36 1.54
CA ILE A 17 -14.73 2.32 0.44
C ILE A 17 -15.95 3.22 0.58
N GLU A 18 -15.72 4.51 0.42
CA GLU A 18 -16.76 5.52 0.26
C GLU A 18 -16.83 5.97 -1.20
N VAL A 19 -18.05 6.08 -1.72
CA VAL A 19 -18.33 6.60 -3.06
C VAL A 19 -19.50 7.56 -2.95
N LYS A 20 -19.26 8.85 -3.21
CA LYS A 20 -20.31 9.90 -3.23
C LYS A 20 -21.15 9.95 -1.95
N GLY A 21 -20.52 9.77 -0.79
CA GLY A 21 -21.16 9.77 0.53
C GLY A 21 -21.67 8.40 1.00
N GLU A 22 -21.64 7.36 0.16
CA GLU A 22 -22.11 6.02 0.52
C GLU A 22 -20.94 5.08 0.83
N ILE A 23 -21.03 4.41 1.98
CA ILE A 23 -20.08 3.36 2.38
C ILE A 23 -20.50 2.04 1.75
N LEU A 24 -19.62 1.43 0.97
CA LEU A 24 -19.94 0.24 0.17
C LEU A 24 -19.37 -1.05 0.80
N ASP A 25 -20.21 -2.07 0.94
CA ASP A 25 -19.77 -3.42 1.31
C ASP A 25 -19.19 -4.19 0.13
N ASN A 26 -19.63 -3.87 -1.09
CA ASN A 26 -19.22 -4.56 -2.31
C ASN A 26 -19.01 -3.55 -3.44
N ILE A 27 -18.02 -3.80 -4.28
CA ILE A 27 -17.76 -3.02 -5.49
C ILE A 27 -17.40 -3.96 -6.65
N GLN A 28 -17.90 -3.63 -7.84
CA GLN A 28 -17.49 -4.32 -9.07
C GLN A 28 -16.19 -3.70 -9.58
N LEU A 29 -15.22 -4.54 -9.91
CA LEU A 29 -13.96 -4.12 -10.50
C LEU A 29 -13.73 -4.85 -11.81
N THR A 30 -13.86 -4.12 -12.93
CA THR A 30 -13.40 -4.58 -14.23
C THR A 30 -11.90 -4.30 -14.35
N GLN A 31 -11.10 -5.35 -14.42
CA GLN A 31 -9.65 -5.23 -14.55
C GLN A 31 -9.26 -4.79 -15.97
N ARG A 32 -8.56 -3.66 -16.09
CA ARG A 32 -8.02 -3.12 -17.35
C ARG A 32 -6.55 -2.76 -17.18
N VAL A 33 -5.76 -2.86 -18.24
CA VAL A 33 -4.36 -2.44 -18.24
C VAL A 33 -4.18 -1.30 -19.25
N PRO A 34 -3.60 -0.13 -18.86
CA PRO A 34 -3.18 0.23 -17.51
C PRO A 34 -4.35 0.36 -16.52
N LEU A 35 -4.09 0.08 -15.24
CA LEU A 35 -5.05 0.22 -14.16
C LEU A 35 -4.66 1.42 -13.30
N GLN A 36 -5.61 2.30 -13.03
CA GLN A 36 -5.48 3.32 -12.00
C GLN A 36 -6.77 3.40 -11.22
N LEU A 37 -6.71 3.02 -9.94
CA LEU A 37 -7.84 3.11 -9.00
C LEU A 37 -7.45 4.04 -7.86
N HIS A 38 -8.44 4.77 -7.38
CA HIS A 38 -8.32 5.73 -6.29
C HIS A 38 -9.60 5.67 -5.48
N TYR A 39 -9.51 5.11 -4.29
CA TYR A 39 -10.65 4.96 -3.39
C TYR A 39 -10.42 5.78 -2.13
N ARG A 40 -11.42 6.58 -1.80
CA ARG A 40 -11.55 7.17 -0.48
C ARG A 40 -12.05 6.08 0.47
N LEU A 41 -11.40 5.91 1.61
CA LEU A 41 -11.83 4.97 2.64
C LEU A 41 -12.16 5.69 3.94
N LEU A 42 -13.12 5.13 4.68
CA LEU A 42 -13.56 5.56 5.99
C LEU A 42 -13.50 4.40 6.97
N SER A 43 -13.20 4.72 8.23
CA SER A 43 -13.32 3.78 9.34
C SER A 43 -14.53 4.15 10.18
N ASN A 44 -15.31 3.14 10.60
CA ASN A 44 -16.36 3.34 11.59
C ASN A 44 -15.82 3.47 13.02
N GLU A 45 -14.58 3.02 13.27
CA GLU A 45 -13.95 3.11 14.59
C GLU A 45 -13.34 4.50 14.84
N TYR A 46 -12.93 5.18 13.77
CA TYR A 46 -12.28 6.47 13.83
C TYR A 46 -12.85 7.38 12.74
N GLU A 47 -13.98 8.03 13.05
CA GLU A 47 -14.73 8.88 12.11
C GLU A 47 -13.91 10.07 11.57
N ASP A 48 -12.88 10.50 12.33
CA ASP A 48 -12.02 11.62 11.96
C ASP A 48 -10.96 11.26 10.91
N TYR A 49 -10.69 9.97 10.68
CA TYR A 49 -9.64 9.56 9.74
C TYR A 49 -10.18 9.27 8.35
N VAL A 50 -9.60 9.99 7.39
CA VAL A 50 -9.83 9.81 5.97
C VAL A 50 -8.62 9.11 5.38
N PHE A 51 -8.85 7.96 4.76
CA PHE A 51 -7.79 7.24 4.06
C PHE A 51 -7.96 7.35 2.57
N LEU A 52 -6.84 7.22 1.89
CA LEU A 52 -6.80 7.10 0.46
C LEU A 52 -6.07 5.84 0.04
N TYR A 53 -6.74 5.03 -0.78
CA TYR A 53 -6.19 3.82 -1.35
C TYR A 53 -5.97 3.98 -2.85
N ASP A 54 -4.69 3.98 -3.24
CA ASP A 54 -4.26 4.05 -4.63
C ASP A 54 -3.79 2.67 -5.12
N VAL A 55 -4.27 2.29 -6.31
CA VAL A 55 -3.76 1.13 -7.06
C VAL A 55 -3.30 1.62 -8.42
N LYS A 56 -2.06 1.29 -8.80
CA LYS A 56 -1.49 1.69 -10.10
C LYS A 56 -0.79 0.52 -10.76
N GLN A 57 -1.27 0.11 -11.94
CA GLN A 57 -0.62 -0.83 -12.83
C GLN A 57 -0.28 -0.13 -14.15
N SER A 58 0.99 -0.16 -14.54
CA SER A 58 1.42 0.34 -15.84
C SER A 58 1.44 -0.76 -16.90
N GLY A 59 1.45 -0.38 -18.17
CA GLY A 59 1.70 -1.33 -19.28
C GLY A 59 3.13 -1.88 -19.35
N LYS A 60 4.05 -1.41 -18.47
CA LYS A 60 5.43 -1.91 -18.36
C LYS A 60 5.60 -2.85 -17.15
N ASN A 61 4.55 -3.56 -16.73
CA ASN A 61 4.56 -4.49 -15.58
C ASN A 61 4.89 -3.89 -14.20
N TYR A 62 5.12 -2.59 -14.07
CA TYR A 62 5.14 -1.91 -12.76
C TYR A 62 3.75 -1.93 -12.13
N PHE A 63 3.68 -2.36 -10.87
CA PHE A 63 2.44 -2.46 -10.12
C PHE A 63 2.64 -2.01 -8.67
N LYS A 64 1.76 -1.13 -8.20
CA LYS A 64 1.86 -0.50 -6.89
C LYS A 64 0.52 -0.41 -6.20
N PHE A 65 0.55 -0.64 -4.89
CA PHE A 65 -0.52 -0.32 -3.97
C PHE A 65 -0.03 0.71 -2.96
N SER A 66 -0.87 1.65 -2.55
CA SER A 66 -0.50 2.60 -1.52
C SER A 66 -1.71 3.00 -0.68
N LEU A 67 -1.54 2.98 0.63
CA LEU A 67 -2.49 3.54 1.58
C LEU A 67 -1.90 4.82 2.16
N TYR A 68 -2.72 5.86 2.18
CA TYR A 68 -2.37 7.14 2.76
C TYR A 68 -3.41 7.54 3.80
N LEU A 69 -2.96 8.27 4.82
CA LEU A 69 -3.79 9.08 5.68
C LEU A 69 -3.90 10.47 5.06
N MET A 70 -5.12 11.00 5.00
CA MET A 70 -5.37 12.39 4.67
C MET A 70 -5.48 13.17 5.99
N GLU A 71 -4.62 14.16 6.16
CA GLU A 71 -4.65 15.08 7.29
C GLU A 71 -4.69 16.51 6.72
N ASN A 72 -5.86 17.16 6.80
CA ASN A 72 -6.15 18.39 6.08
C ASN A 72 -5.90 18.22 4.57
N ASP A 73 -5.07 19.10 3.97
CA ASP A 73 -4.66 19.03 2.56
C ASP A 73 -3.41 18.17 2.32
N ALA A 74 -2.84 17.56 3.38
CA ALA A 74 -1.64 16.74 3.28
C ALA A 74 -1.96 15.26 3.14
N LYS A 75 -1.14 14.57 2.34
CA LYS A 75 -1.23 13.13 2.09
C LYS A 75 -0.02 12.44 2.74
N ILE A 76 -0.27 11.73 3.84
CA ILE A 76 0.75 11.02 4.60
C ILE A 76 0.74 9.55 4.18
N GLY A 77 1.81 9.06 3.55
CA GLY A 77 1.93 7.66 3.17
C GLY A 77 2.14 6.75 4.37
N LEU A 78 1.22 5.80 4.57
CA LEU A 78 1.25 4.84 5.67
C LEU A 78 1.99 3.57 5.27
N ILE A 79 1.60 2.99 4.13
CA ILE A 79 2.20 1.77 3.60
C ILE A 79 2.07 1.73 2.07
N ARG A 80 3.09 1.21 1.40
CA ARG A 80 3.08 0.99 -0.05
C ARG A 80 3.75 -0.32 -0.38
N ILE A 81 3.21 -1.09 -1.32
CA ILE A 81 3.95 -2.20 -1.93
C ILE A 81 4.27 -1.82 -3.37
N ASP A 82 5.53 -1.99 -3.75
CA ASP A 82 6.02 -1.82 -5.11
C ASP A 82 6.46 -3.18 -5.68
N TYR A 83 5.83 -3.58 -6.78
CA TYR A 83 6.30 -4.63 -7.66
C TYR A 83 6.92 -4.00 -8.90
N ASN A 84 8.07 -4.53 -9.32
CA ASN A 84 8.74 -4.05 -10.52
C ASN A 84 9.15 -2.56 -10.44
N GLY A 85 9.41 -2.07 -9.23
CA GLY A 85 9.84 -0.71 -8.93
C GLY A 85 11.28 -0.71 -8.40
N GLN A 86 12.04 0.34 -8.72
CA GLN A 86 13.38 0.54 -8.14
C GLN A 86 13.31 1.53 -6.98
N HIS A 87 14.14 1.31 -5.98
CA HIS A 87 14.23 2.18 -4.81
C HIS A 87 15.61 2.10 -4.18
N GLN A 88 16.00 3.13 -3.43
CA GLN A 88 17.16 3.10 -2.56
C GLN A 88 16.75 3.71 -1.22
N ASN A 89 16.94 2.94 -0.15
CA ASN A 89 16.74 3.43 1.21
C ASN A 89 17.78 4.52 1.52
N PRO A 90 17.47 5.48 2.41
CA PRO A 90 18.45 6.45 2.88
C PRO A 90 19.73 5.79 3.41
N GLU A 91 20.88 6.43 3.15
CA GLU A 91 22.20 5.93 3.56
C GLU A 91 22.50 6.17 5.05
N ALA A 92 21.74 7.05 5.70
CA ALA A 92 21.89 7.38 7.10
C ALA A 92 20.59 7.10 7.86
N LYS A 93 20.72 6.62 9.10
CA LYS A 93 19.59 6.46 10.02
C LYS A 93 19.06 7.81 10.49
N THR A 94 17.76 7.90 10.73
CA THR A 94 17.14 8.96 11.54
C THR A 94 17.08 8.51 13.00
N GLU A 95 16.81 9.43 13.93
CA GLU A 95 16.66 9.09 15.36
C GLU A 95 15.45 8.18 15.60
N SER A 96 14.41 8.37 14.81
CA SER A 96 13.14 7.66 14.80
C SER A 96 13.14 6.31 14.08
N LEU A 97 14.23 5.93 13.40
CA LEU A 97 14.28 4.70 12.62
C LEU A 97 14.31 3.47 13.55
N PRO A 98 13.34 2.55 13.48
CA PRO A 98 13.35 1.35 14.31
C PRO A 98 14.48 0.39 13.92
N GLU A 99 14.93 -0.40 14.88
CA GLU A 99 16.07 -1.31 14.71
C GLU A 99 15.84 -2.36 13.61
N GLU A 100 14.59 -2.76 13.38
CA GLU A 100 14.21 -3.68 12.30
C GLU A 100 14.58 -3.17 10.90
N PHE A 101 14.75 -1.85 10.72
CA PHE A 101 15.18 -1.26 9.45
C PHE A 101 16.70 -1.19 9.28
N TYR A 102 17.49 -1.40 10.34
CA TYR A 102 18.94 -1.23 10.30
C TYR A 102 19.65 -2.12 9.26
N PRO A 103 19.24 -3.39 9.04
CA PRO A 103 19.82 -4.22 7.98
C PRO A 103 19.62 -3.67 6.56
N TYR A 104 18.70 -2.71 6.39
CA TYR A 104 18.29 -2.17 5.10
C TYR A 104 18.77 -0.73 4.85
N ILE A 105 19.59 -0.16 5.73
CA ILE A 105 20.19 1.18 5.51
C ILE A 105 21.04 1.18 4.23
N GLY A 106 20.81 2.17 3.36
CA GLY A 106 21.47 2.31 2.06
C GLY A 106 21.15 1.20 1.05
N LYS A 107 20.25 0.27 1.38
CA LYS A 107 19.92 -0.84 0.48
C LYS A 107 19.26 -0.33 -0.79
N SER A 108 19.78 -0.83 -1.92
CA SER A 108 19.16 -0.64 -3.23
C SER A 108 18.27 -1.84 -3.58
N TYR A 109 17.10 -1.54 -4.13
CA TYR A 109 16.11 -2.47 -4.63
C TYR A 109 16.11 -2.41 -6.15
N SER A 110 16.47 -3.54 -6.76
CA SER A 110 16.44 -3.66 -8.21
C SER A 110 15.01 -3.81 -8.73
N TYR A 111 14.82 -3.65 -10.04
CA TYR A 111 13.50 -3.76 -10.67
C TYR A 111 12.78 -5.06 -10.27
N ASN A 112 13.46 -6.21 -10.23
CA ASN A 112 12.83 -7.49 -9.90
C ASN A 112 12.82 -7.82 -8.39
N GLU A 113 12.97 -6.82 -7.52
CA GLU A 113 12.97 -6.99 -6.07
C GLU A 113 11.77 -6.28 -5.43
N PRO A 114 10.60 -6.95 -5.34
CA PRO A 114 9.43 -6.39 -4.70
C PRO A 114 9.68 -6.06 -3.23
N HIS A 115 9.16 -4.91 -2.82
CA HIS A 115 9.41 -4.36 -1.51
C HIS A 115 8.21 -3.58 -1.00
N VAL A 116 8.09 -3.52 0.33
CA VAL A 116 7.09 -2.74 1.05
C VAL A 116 7.78 -1.51 1.61
N HIS A 117 7.14 -0.36 1.52
CA HIS A 117 7.52 0.88 2.17
C HIS A 117 6.61 1.12 3.36
N TYR A 118 7.19 1.61 4.45
CA TYR A 118 6.45 1.98 5.65
C TYR A 118 6.59 3.47 5.93
N TYR A 119 5.62 4.01 6.65
CA TYR A 119 5.81 5.26 7.35
C TYR A 119 6.92 5.12 8.38
N VAL A 120 7.91 6.02 8.32
CA VAL A 120 8.89 6.23 9.38
C VAL A 120 8.74 7.68 9.81
N GLU A 121 8.69 7.89 11.13
CA GLU A 121 8.58 9.22 11.71
C GLU A 121 9.81 10.03 11.27
N GLU A 122 9.64 11.30 10.93
CA GLU A 122 10.70 12.15 10.37
C GLU A 122 11.23 11.74 8.98
N GLY A 123 11.43 12.73 8.12
CA GLY A 123 11.95 12.53 6.76
C GLY A 123 10.86 12.40 5.69
N LYS A 124 11.24 11.85 4.54
CA LYS A 124 10.37 11.74 3.37
C LYS A 124 9.43 10.56 3.54
N SER A 125 8.12 10.80 3.38
CA SER A 125 7.09 9.75 3.48
C SER A 125 7.40 8.55 2.55
N MET A 126 7.32 7.34 3.11
CA MET A 126 7.58 6.06 2.41
C MET A 126 8.93 6.05 1.69
N ALA A 127 9.97 6.55 2.35
CA ALA A 127 11.36 6.48 1.87
C ALA A 127 12.11 5.24 2.37
N TRP A 128 11.57 4.53 3.36
CA TRP A 128 12.17 3.32 3.91
C TRP A 128 11.39 2.11 3.44
N ALA A 129 12.10 1.13 2.90
CA ALA A 129 11.55 -0.11 2.41
C ALA A 129 12.18 -1.35 3.05
N ILE A 130 11.46 -2.46 2.97
CA ILE A 130 11.89 -3.81 3.34
C ILE A 130 11.51 -4.77 2.19
N PRO A 131 12.36 -5.73 1.81
CA PRO A 131 11.98 -6.74 0.80
C PRO A 131 10.74 -7.52 1.24
N LEU A 132 9.81 -7.80 0.32
CA LEU A 132 8.60 -8.56 0.67
C LEU A 132 8.88 -9.95 1.26
N LYS A 133 10.01 -10.56 0.87
CA LYS A 133 10.46 -11.86 1.38
C LYS A 133 10.77 -11.86 2.88
N ASP A 134 11.12 -10.71 3.44
CA ASP A 134 11.56 -10.61 4.83
C ASP A 134 10.38 -10.32 5.78
N ILE A 135 9.21 -9.93 5.25
CA ILE A 135 7.98 -9.68 6.01
C ILE A 135 6.92 -10.78 5.84
N GLY A 136 7.25 -11.88 5.15
CA GLY A 136 6.35 -13.01 4.95
C GLY A 136 5.11 -12.70 4.09
N PHE A 137 5.17 -11.74 3.18
CA PHE A 137 4.04 -11.42 2.29
C PHE A 137 3.93 -12.46 1.17
N ASP A 138 2.80 -13.17 1.02
CA ASP A 138 2.74 -14.35 0.13
C ASP A 138 3.12 -14.08 -1.34
N ILE A 139 2.75 -12.91 -1.87
CA ILE A 139 2.92 -12.61 -3.29
C ILE A 139 4.27 -11.94 -3.53
N GLN A 140 5.28 -12.76 -3.79
CA GLN A 140 6.68 -12.32 -3.91
C GLN A 140 7.06 -11.77 -5.28
N LYS A 141 6.27 -12.03 -6.33
CA LYS A 141 6.49 -11.56 -7.71
C LYS A 141 5.17 -11.48 -8.48
N ILE A 142 5.15 -10.67 -9.54
CA ILE A 142 4.04 -10.61 -10.50
C ILE A 142 4.53 -11.12 -11.85
N THR A 143 4.02 -12.29 -12.26
CA THR A 143 4.36 -12.96 -13.53
C THR A 143 3.14 -13.18 -14.41
N SER A 144 1.93 -13.03 -13.85
CA SER A 144 0.66 -13.25 -14.52
C SER A 144 -0.44 -12.31 -14.01
N HIS A 145 -1.58 -12.27 -14.71
CA HIS A 145 -2.77 -11.56 -14.24
C HIS A 145 -3.34 -12.14 -12.94
N ALA A 146 -3.17 -13.45 -12.71
CA ALA A 146 -3.60 -14.10 -11.47
C ALA A 146 -2.79 -13.61 -10.26
N ASP A 147 -1.50 -13.33 -10.45
CA ASP A 147 -0.65 -12.77 -9.40
C ASP A 147 -1.08 -11.35 -9.02
N ILE A 148 -1.53 -10.56 -10.00
CA ILE A 148 -2.05 -9.20 -9.77
C ILE A 148 -3.28 -9.25 -8.86
N ASN A 149 -4.22 -10.15 -9.16
CA ASN A 149 -5.44 -10.31 -8.36
C ASN A 149 -5.12 -10.83 -6.96
N SER A 150 -4.21 -11.79 -6.86
CA SER A 150 -3.73 -12.30 -5.58
C SER A 150 -3.05 -11.21 -4.75
N ALA A 151 -2.19 -10.40 -5.34
CA ALA A 151 -1.52 -9.29 -4.69
C ALA A 151 -2.50 -8.20 -4.24
N PHE A 152 -3.50 -7.89 -5.07
CA PHE A 152 -4.55 -6.93 -4.74
C PHE A 152 -5.39 -7.39 -3.55
N ILE A 153 -5.82 -8.66 -3.55
CA ILE A 153 -6.55 -9.25 -2.44
C ILE A 153 -5.69 -9.28 -1.17
N ALA A 154 -4.41 -9.66 -1.29
CA ALA A 154 -3.48 -9.70 -0.16
C ALA A 154 -3.23 -8.31 0.43
N PHE A 155 -3.08 -7.28 -0.42
CA PHE A 155 -2.94 -5.90 0.04
C PHE A 155 -4.21 -5.39 0.73
N ASN A 156 -5.40 -5.69 0.18
CA ASN A 156 -6.67 -5.32 0.81
C ASN A 156 -6.79 -5.92 2.22
N LYS A 157 -6.37 -7.18 2.40
CA LYS A 157 -6.29 -7.82 3.73
C LYS A 157 -5.28 -7.12 4.64
N LEU A 158 -4.09 -6.79 4.12
CA LEU A 158 -3.03 -6.11 4.87
C LEU A 158 -3.47 -4.75 5.43
N ILE A 159 -4.35 -4.04 4.72
CA ILE A 159 -4.87 -2.75 5.16
C ILE A 159 -6.23 -2.84 5.87
N SER A 160 -6.68 -4.03 6.26
CA SER A 160 -8.00 -4.26 6.88
C SER A 160 -9.17 -3.64 6.10
N LEU A 161 -9.14 -3.76 4.76
CA LEU A 161 -10.24 -3.31 3.91
C LEU A 161 -11.39 -4.32 3.94
N GLU A 162 -12.55 -3.90 4.42
CA GLU A 162 -13.73 -4.75 4.57
C GLU A 162 -14.60 -4.80 3.31
N THR A 163 -14.53 -3.77 2.47
CA THR A 163 -15.24 -3.75 1.18
C THR A 163 -14.73 -4.89 0.29
N ARG A 164 -15.65 -5.72 -0.18
CA ARG A 164 -15.36 -6.85 -1.06
C ARG A 164 -15.35 -6.39 -2.52
N PHE A 165 -14.33 -6.83 -3.25
CA PHE A 165 -14.26 -6.63 -4.68
C PHE A 165 -14.78 -7.85 -5.42
N ASN A 166 -15.79 -7.66 -6.23
CA ASN A 166 -16.21 -8.62 -7.24
C ASN A 166 -15.39 -8.30 -8.50
N ILE A 167 -14.32 -9.07 -8.71
CA ILE A 167 -13.40 -8.86 -9.82
C ILE A 167 -13.94 -9.63 -11.02
N GLU A 168 -14.35 -8.90 -12.06
CA GLU A 168 -14.75 -9.54 -13.31
C GLU A 168 -13.51 -10.14 -13.98
N PRO A 169 -13.57 -11.39 -14.46
CA PRO A 169 -12.50 -11.95 -15.26
C PRO A 169 -12.28 -11.07 -16.50
N ILE A 170 -11.01 -10.88 -16.86
CA ILE A 170 -10.64 -10.17 -18.09
C ILE A 170 -11.35 -10.87 -19.26
N LEU A 171 -12.23 -10.16 -19.96
CA LEU A 171 -12.70 -10.57 -21.27
C LEU A 171 -11.49 -10.45 -22.21
N ILE A 172 -10.85 -11.59 -22.48
CA ILE A 172 -9.75 -11.72 -23.45
C ILE A 172 -10.34 -11.73 -24.86
#